data_AF-A0A8C9A3T6-F1
#
_entry.id   AF-A0A8C9A3T6-F1
#
_cell.length_a   1.000
_cell.length_b   1.000
_cell.length_c   1.000
_cell.angle_alpha   90.00
_cell.angle_beta   90.00
_cell.angle_gamma   90.00
#
_symmetry.space_group_name_H-M   'P 1'
#
loop_
_entity.id
_entity.type
_entity.pdbx_description
1 polymer ?
#
loop_
_entity_poly.entity_id
_entity_poly.type
_entity_poly.pdbx_seq_one_letter_code
_entity_poly.pdbx_strand_id
1 'polypeptide(L)'
;LRQPQQLVQDTHYDLSRARAALFLAVIQDRPGAQHDVEALRGLCQALGFETTLRTDPTAQAFQEELAEFRERLDTRSGPVSCALVALMAHGGPRGQLMGADWQEVHPEALQRELSHCRALRGCPKIFLLQACRGGEQDGEPLGLAESQDPEGQGLSLTLWPWSPDLGYVAYRDEKGSDFIQTLVEVLRAKPEGDLLELLTEVNRRVCEQDVLGPDCDELRKACLEIRSSLRRRLCLQA
;
A
#
# COMPACT_ATOMS: atom_id res chain seq x y z
N LEU A 1 35.13 -35.90 5.29
CA LEU A 1 34.16 -35.49 4.24
C LEU A 1 32.90 -34.99 4.94
N ARG A 2 32.74 -33.67 5.11
CA ARG A 2 31.48 -33.09 5.61
C ARG A 2 30.46 -33.16 4.48
N GLN A 3 29.31 -33.76 4.74
CA GLN A 3 28.18 -33.71 3.81
C GLN A 3 27.79 -32.25 3.58
N PRO A 4 27.50 -31.83 2.34
CA PRO A 4 26.93 -30.52 2.09
C PRO A 4 25.54 -30.49 2.72
N GLN A 5 25.35 -29.65 3.75
CA GLN A 5 24.02 -29.29 4.22
C GLN A 5 23.30 -28.66 3.02
N GLN A 6 22.27 -29.35 2.51
CA GLN A 6 21.31 -28.76 1.58
C GLN A 6 20.73 -27.53 2.28
N LEU A 7 21.18 -26.35 1.86
CA LEU A 7 20.53 -25.10 2.20
C LEU A 7 19.17 -25.15 1.52
N VAL A 8 18.14 -25.63 2.22
CA VAL A 8 16.76 -25.48 1.78
C VAL A 8 16.54 -23.98 1.70
N GLN A 9 16.60 -23.44 0.47
CA GLN A 9 16.24 -22.05 0.23
C GLN A 9 14.75 -21.96 0.53
N ASP A 10 14.43 -21.39 1.68
CA ASP A 10 13.07 -21.12 2.09
C ASP A 10 12.41 -20.24 1.02
N THR A 11 11.45 -20.81 0.31
CA THR A 11 10.82 -20.21 -0.89
C THR A 11 9.78 -19.17 -0.53
N HIS A 12 9.39 -19.09 0.75
CA HIS A 12 8.36 -18.21 1.27
C HIS A 12 8.90 -17.33 2.41
N TYR A 13 8.22 -16.23 2.69
CA TYR A 13 8.43 -15.46 3.92
C TYR A 13 7.74 -16.15 5.11
N ASP A 14 8.45 -16.27 6.24
CA ASP A 14 7.86 -16.73 7.50
C ASP A 14 6.99 -15.64 8.13
N LEU A 15 5.67 -15.82 8.09
CA LEU A 15 4.70 -14.92 8.70
C LEU A 15 4.18 -15.36 10.08
N SER A 16 4.85 -16.33 10.74
CA SER A 16 4.44 -16.85 12.06
C SER A 16 4.56 -15.85 13.21
N ARG A 17 5.31 -14.75 13.03
CA ARG A 17 5.49 -13.69 14.02
C ARG A 17 4.40 -12.61 13.93
N ALA A 18 4.52 -11.58 14.76
CA ALA A 18 3.58 -10.46 14.74
C ALA A 18 3.56 -9.76 13.37
N ARG A 19 2.36 -9.39 12.93
CA ARG A 19 2.12 -8.60 11.73
C ARG A 19 1.51 -7.27 12.15
N ALA A 20 2.02 -6.17 11.65
CA ALA A 20 1.59 -4.84 12.07
C ALA A 20 1.12 -4.00 10.88
N ALA A 21 0.03 -3.27 11.07
CA ALA A 21 -0.53 -2.39 10.04
C ALA A 21 -0.68 -0.96 10.55
N LEU A 22 -0.37 0.02 9.69
CA LEU A 22 -0.63 1.44 9.92
C LEU A 22 -1.46 1.99 8.79
N PHE A 23 -2.62 2.56 9.11
CA PHE A 23 -3.48 3.25 8.15
C PHE A 23 -3.46 4.74 8.44
N LEU A 24 -3.07 5.53 7.44
CA LEU A 24 -3.13 6.98 7.45
C LEU A 24 -4.15 7.39 6.39
N ALA A 25 -5.32 7.85 6.82
CA ALA A 25 -6.48 8.03 5.96
C ALA A 25 -7.06 9.43 6.07
N VAL A 26 -6.95 10.25 5.04
CA VAL A 26 -7.76 11.48 4.93
C VAL A 26 -9.16 11.05 4.48
N ILE A 27 -10.18 11.32 5.28
CA ILE A 27 -11.58 10.98 4.99
C ILE A 27 -12.43 12.21 4.71
N GLN A 28 -11.98 13.38 5.14
CA GLN A 28 -12.61 14.67 4.82
C GLN A 28 -12.66 14.92 3.32
N ASP A 29 -13.82 15.37 2.84
CA ASP A 29 -14.12 15.63 1.43
C ASP A 29 -13.81 14.44 0.51
N ARG A 30 -13.90 13.22 1.06
CA ARG A 30 -13.61 11.96 0.38
C ARG A 30 -14.75 10.96 0.57
N PRO A 31 -15.92 11.17 -0.06
CA PRO A 31 -17.05 10.23 0.01
C PRO A 31 -16.60 8.80 -0.31
N GLY A 32 -17.09 7.83 0.45
CA GLY A 32 -16.69 6.43 0.35
C GLY A 32 -15.34 6.06 0.99
N ALA A 33 -14.49 7.02 1.40
CA ALA A 33 -13.20 6.71 2.03
C ALA A 33 -13.34 5.87 3.31
N GLN A 34 -14.42 6.10 4.05
CA GLN A 34 -14.72 5.34 5.26
C GLN A 34 -14.95 3.86 4.95
N HIS A 35 -15.60 3.54 3.82
CA HIS A 35 -15.79 2.14 3.38
C HIS A 35 -14.46 1.47 3.00
N ASP A 36 -13.52 2.21 2.42
CA ASP A 36 -12.17 1.69 2.15
C ASP A 36 -11.41 1.36 3.45
N VAL A 37 -11.48 2.27 4.43
CA VAL A 37 -10.90 2.05 5.76
C VAL A 37 -11.50 0.80 6.41
N GLU A 38 -12.82 0.66 6.39
CA GLU A 38 -13.51 -0.49 6.99
C GLU A 38 -13.19 -1.81 6.28
N ALA A 39 -13.16 -1.82 4.95
CA ALA A 39 -12.81 -2.98 4.15
C ALA A 39 -11.37 -3.45 4.45
N LEU A 40 -10.39 -2.54 4.44
CA LEU A 40 -8.99 -2.85 4.77
C LEU A 40 -8.81 -3.28 6.23
N ARG A 41 -9.53 -2.66 7.17
CA ARG A 41 -9.46 -3.05 8.58
C ARG A 41 -9.98 -4.46 8.77
N GLY A 42 -11.10 -4.80 8.14
CA GLY A 42 -11.65 -6.14 8.19
C GLY A 42 -10.73 -7.17 7.53
N LEU A 43 -10.06 -6.81 6.43
CA LEU A 43 -9.05 -7.66 5.80
C LEU A 43 -7.85 -7.88 6.74
N CYS A 44 -7.27 -6.80 7.27
CA CYS A 44 -6.13 -6.88 8.18
C CYS A 44 -6.45 -7.69 9.43
N GLN A 45 -7.66 -7.56 9.98
CA GLN A 45 -8.12 -8.38 11.09
C GLN A 45 -8.19 -9.87 10.72
N ALA A 46 -8.76 -10.20 9.55
CA ALA A 46 -8.84 -11.59 9.07
C ALA A 46 -7.43 -12.18 8.83
N LEU A 47 -6.50 -11.36 8.34
CA LEU A 47 -5.09 -11.70 8.15
C LEU A 47 -4.25 -11.52 9.41
N GLY A 48 -4.84 -11.31 10.60
CA GLY A 48 -4.13 -11.24 11.88
C GLY A 48 -3.07 -10.13 12.01
N PHE A 49 -3.29 -8.98 11.37
CA PHE A 49 -2.49 -7.76 11.56
C PHE A 49 -3.01 -6.94 12.74
N GLU A 50 -2.09 -6.50 13.61
CA GLU A 50 -2.37 -5.47 14.61
C GLU A 50 -2.42 -4.09 13.93
N THR A 51 -3.62 -3.54 13.76
CA THR A 51 -3.84 -2.34 12.93
C THR A 51 -3.98 -1.07 13.78
N THR A 52 -3.17 -0.06 13.48
CA THR A 52 -3.31 1.31 13.97
C THR A 52 -3.92 2.17 12.88
N LEU A 53 -4.96 2.95 13.20
CA LEU A 53 -5.61 3.88 12.28
C LEU A 53 -5.47 5.32 12.77
N ARG A 54 -5.15 6.23 11.85
CA ARG A 54 -5.23 7.68 12.01
C ARG A 54 -6.04 8.27 10.86
N THR A 55 -7.05 9.04 11.22
CA THR A 55 -7.94 9.72 10.28
C THR A 55 -7.62 11.21 10.21
N ASP A 56 -7.70 11.77 9.02
CA ASP A 56 -7.42 13.18 8.71
C ASP A 56 -6.08 13.73 9.24
N PRO A 57 -4.95 12.98 9.12
CA PRO A 57 -3.66 13.54 9.49
C PRO A 57 -3.27 14.70 8.57
N THR A 58 -2.65 15.73 9.16
CA THR A 58 -1.93 16.77 8.42
C THR A 58 -0.69 16.19 7.74
N ALA A 59 -0.08 16.92 6.82
CA ALA A 59 1.13 16.45 6.15
C ALA A 59 2.27 16.16 7.13
N GLN A 60 2.40 16.98 8.17
CA GLN A 60 3.34 16.75 9.26
C GLN A 60 2.99 15.46 10.05
N ALA A 61 1.72 15.27 10.39
CA ALA A 61 1.28 14.10 11.14
C ALA A 61 1.49 12.79 10.37
N PHE A 62 1.47 12.80 9.03
CA PHE A 62 1.85 11.61 8.23
C PHE A 62 3.27 11.12 8.57
N GLN A 63 4.22 12.05 8.70
CA GLN A 63 5.62 11.72 9.02
C GLN A 63 5.75 11.27 10.48
N GLU A 64 5.13 12.01 11.40
CA GLU A 64 5.20 11.72 12.84
C GLU A 64 4.61 10.35 13.16
N GLU A 65 3.42 10.03 12.65
CA GLU A 65 2.76 8.76 12.91
C GLU A 65 3.52 7.56 12.34
N LEU A 66 4.21 7.74 11.21
CA LEU A 66 5.05 6.69 10.64
C LEU A 66 6.35 6.52 11.41
N ALA A 67 6.97 7.61 11.85
CA ALA A 67 8.15 7.56 12.71
C ALA A 67 7.81 6.86 14.05
N GLU A 68 6.69 7.23 14.67
CA GLU A 68 6.21 6.55 15.88
C GLU A 68 5.89 5.07 15.62
N PHE A 69 5.29 4.74 14.48
CA PHE A 69 5.04 3.34 14.11
C PHE A 69 6.35 2.55 14.00
N ARG A 70 7.36 3.10 13.32
CA ARG A 70 8.71 2.50 13.28
C ARG A 70 9.28 2.30 14.67
N GLU A 71 9.23 3.31 15.53
CA GLU A 71 9.76 3.24 16.89
C GLU A 71 9.05 2.17 17.72
N ARG A 72 7.72 2.06 17.61
CA ARG A 72 6.95 0.99 18.26
C ARG A 72 7.37 -0.40 17.79
N LEU A 73 7.64 -0.58 16.50
CA LEU A 73 8.12 -1.86 15.98
C LEU A 73 9.54 -2.18 16.47
N ASP A 74 10.43 -1.19 16.46
CA ASP A 74 11.83 -1.34 16.91
C ASP A 74 11.96 -1.60 18.42
N THR A 75 11.03 -1.09 19.22
CA THR A 75 11.01 -1.27 20.68
C THR A 75 10.10 -2.42 21.15
N ARG A 76 9.41 -3.09 20.23
CA ARG A 76 8.54 -4.23 20.54
C ARG A 76 9.35 -5.38 21.17
N SER A 77 8.77 -6.05 22.17
CA SER A 77 9.44 -7.16 22.88
C SER A 77 9.60 -8.44 22.04
N GLY A 78 8.89 -8.57 20.91
CA GLY A 78 8.93 -9.73 20.03
C GLY A 78 9.13 -9.33 18.56
N PRO A 79 9.63 -10.25 17.71
CA PRO A 79 9.90 -9.94 16.32
C PRO A 79 8.63 -9.74 15.51
N VAL A 80 8.77 -9.02 14.41
CA VAL A 80 7.72 -8.70 13.44
C VAL A 80 8.08 -9.41 12.13
N SER A 81 7.12 -10.08 11.50
CA SER A 81 7.31 -10.80 10.24
C SER A 81 6.87 -10.00 9.02
N CYS A 82 5.98 -9.03 9.18
CA CYS A 82 5.47 -8.19 8.09
C CYS A 82 4.91 -6.87 8.62
N ALA A 83 5.10 -5.81 7.84
CA ALA A 83 4.40 -4.55 8.04
C ALA A 83 3.57 -4.18 6.80
N LEU A 84 2.40 -3.60 7.00
CA LEU A 84 1.56 -3.04 5.96
C LEU A 84 1.23 -1.59 6.31
N VAL A 85 1.52 -0.66 5.40
CA VAL A 85 1.18 0.76 5.53
C VAL A 85 0.20 1.12 4.43
N ALA A 86 -1.01 1.54 4.81
CA ALA A 86 -2.01 2.05 3.88
C ALA A 86 -2.08 3.58 3.97
N LEU A 87 -1.75 4.25 2.87
CA LEU A 87 -1.79 5.69 2.70
C LEU A 87 -2.98 6.02 1.80
N MET A 88 -4.07 6.49 2.40
CA MET A 88 -5.31 6.79 1.70
C MET A 88 -5.59 8.29 1.78
N ALA A 89 -5.29 9.06 0.74
CA ALA A 89 -5.40 10.52 0.79
C ALA A 89 -5.92 11.14 -0.52
N HIS A 90 -6.14 12.45 -0.56
CA HIS A 90 -6.20 13.14 -1.84
C HIS A 90 -4.81 13.10 -2.49
N GLY A 91 -4.76 13.16 -3.81
CA GLY A 91 -3.52 13.26 -4.57
C GLY A 91 -3.29 14.70 -5.02
N GLY A 92 -2.06 15.15 -4.80
CA GLY A 92 -1.55 16.43 -5.26
C GLY A 92 -0.76 16.30 -6.57
N PRO A 93 -0.14 17.40 -7.02
CA PRO A 93 0.69 17.42 -8.21
C PRO A 93 1.80 16.37 -8.15
N ARG A 94 2.23 15.82 -9.29
CA ARG A 94 3.39 14.92 -9.39
C ARG A 94 3.28 13.63 -8.55
N GLY A 95 2.07 13.17 -8.24
CA GLY A 95 1.86 11.96 -7.45
C GLY A 95 1.98 12.18 -5.93
N GLN A 96 2.05 13.41 -5.47
CA GLN A 96 2.09 13.66 -4.04
C GLN A 96 0.77 13.24 -3.37
N LEU A 97 0.82 12.90 -2.09
CA LEU A 97 -0.39 12.80 -1.27
C LEU A 97 -0.67 14.16 -0.65
N MET A 98 -1.91 14.42 -0.26
CA MET A 98 -2.28 15.65 0.43
C MET A 98 -2.78 15.31 1.84
N GLY A 99 -2.22 15.98 2.84
CA GLY A 99 -2.75 15.94 4.20
C GLY A 99 -4.12 16.62 4.32
N ALA A 100 -4.76 16.49 5.48
CA ALA A 100 -6.00 17.21 5.78
C ALA A 100 -5.84 18.75 5.81
N ASP A 101 -4.61 19.22 5.94
CA ASP A 101 -4.18 20.61 5.83
C ASP A 101 -3.87 21.05 4.38
N TRP A 102 -4.16 20.19 3.40
CA TRP A 102 -3.86 20.40 1.98
C TRP A 102 -2.38 20.70 1.69
N GLN A 103 -1.49 20.20 2.54
CA GLN A 103 -0.05 20.24 2.30
C GLN A 103 0.44 18.93 1.68
N GLU A 104 1.49 19.02 0.87
CA GLU A 104 2.06 17.86 0.17
C GLU A 104 2.74 16.89 1.14
N VAL A 105 2.51 15.60 0.92
CA VAL A 105 3.13 14.47 1.60
C VAL A 105 3.84 13.63 0.56
N HIS A 106 5.15 13.46 0.71
CA HIS A 106 6.00 12.65 -0.16
C HIS A 106 5.94 11.17 0.25
N PRO A 107 5.33 10.27 -0.54
CA PRO A 107 5.29 8.86 -0.21
C PRO A 107 6.68 8.22 -0.10
N GLU A 108 7.66 8.68 -0.87
CA GLU A 108 9.02 8.16 -0.83
C GLU A 108 9.73 8.52 0.48
N ALA A 109 9.40 9.66 1.09
CA ALA A 109 9.89 10.02 2.42
C ALA A 109 9.35 9.06 3.47
N LEU A 110 8.07 8.71 3.38
CA LEU A 110 7.44 7.71 4.24
C LEU A 110 8.05 6.32 4.05
N GLN A 111 8.20 5.88 2.81
CA GLN A 111 8.84 4.59 2.50
C GLN A 111 10.28 4.52 3.04
N ARG A 112 11.04 5.61 2.92
CA ARG A 112 12.40 5.73 3.47
C ARG A 112 12.39 5.67 4.99
N GLU A 113 11.47 6.34 5.67
CA GLU A 113 11.36 6.27 7.12
C GLU A 113 11.19 4.82 7.60
N LEU A 114 10.27 4.06 6.99
CA LEU A 114 10.07 2.65 7.34
C LEU A 114 11.23 1.74 6.88
N SER A 115 12.01 2.15 5.87
CA SER A 115 13.18 1.38 5.42
C SER A 115 14.22 1.27 6.55
N HIS A 116 14.34 2.30 7.37
CA HIS A 116 15.21 2.36 8.56
C HIS A 116 14.73 1.55 9.77
N CYS A 117 13.57 0.88 9.69
CA CYS A 117 13.07 0.01 10.77
C CYS A 117 13.94 -1.25 10.89
N ARG A 118 14.61 -1.40 12.05
CA ARG A 118 15.51 -2.52 12.34
C ARG A 118 14.73 -3.81 12.54
N ALA A 119 13.56 -3.73 13.17
CA ALA A 119 12.69 -4.89 13.40
C ALA A 119 12.18 -5.53 12.11
N LEU A 120 12.14 -4.78 11.00
CA LEU A 120 11.67 -5.24 9.69
C LEU A 120 12.79 -5.58 8.70
N ARG A 121 14.05 -5.68 9.14
CA ARG A 121 15.15 -6.07 8.25
C ARG A 121 14.91 -7.47 7.69
N GLY A 122 14.92 -7.59 6.36
CA GLY A 122 14.64 -8.86 5.69
C GLY A 122 13.18 -9.31 5.72
N CYS A 123 12.29 -8.49 6.28
CA CYS A 123 10.84 -8.74 6.31
C CYS A 123 10.11 -7.89 5.26
N PRO A 124 8.99 -8.39 4.69
CA PRO A 124 8.16 -7.64 3.75
C PRO A 124 7.49 -6.40 4.38
N LYS A 125 7.57 -5.29 3.65
CA LYS A 125 7.01 -3.96 3.94
C LYS A 125 6.03 -3.59 2.82
N ILE A 126 4.75 -3.79 3.03
CA ILE A 126 3.72 -3.53 2.01
C ILE A 126 3.26 -2.09 2.15
N PHE A 127 3.25 -1.33 1.05
CA PHE A 127 2.72 0.01 0.95
C PHE A 127 1.53 0.02 -0.02
N LEU A 128 0.35 0.38 0.49
CA LEU A 128 -0.87 0.57 -0.30
C LEU A 128 -1.09 2.07 -0.43
N LEU A 129 -1.00 2.62 -1.65
CA LEU A 129 -1.26 4.03 -1.92
C LEU A 129 -2.59 4.14 -2.66
N GLN A 130 -3.54 4.82 -2.04
CA GLN A 130 -4.86 5.08 -2.60
C GLN A 130 -5.09 6.59 -2.61
N ALA A 131 -4.79 7.21 -3.75
CA ALA A 131 -4.95 8.65 -3.94
C ALA A 131 -5.65 8.99 -5.25
N CYS A 132 -6.58 9.95 -5.17
CA CYS A 132 -7.29 10.51 -6.31
C CYS A 132 -6.45 11.64 -6.92
N ARG A 133 -6.47 11.88 -8.22
CA ARG A 133 -5.87 13.10 -8.79
C ARG A 133 -6.75 14.32 -8.43
N GLY A 134 -6.20 15.31 -7.74
CA GLY A 134 -6.75 16.66 -7.72
C GLY A 134 -6.73 17.24 -9.13
N GLY A 135 -7.86 17.73 -9.62
CA GLY A 135 -7.99 18.18 -11.00
C GLY A 135 -7.03 19.32 -11.34
N GLU A 136 -6.01 19.03 -12.15
CA GLU A 136 -5.55 19.85 -13.27
C GLU A 136 -4.57 19.02 -14.13
N GLN A 137 -4.62 19.25 -15.44
CA GLN A 137 -3.84 18.56 -16.45
C GLN A 137 -2.38 19.00 -16.37
N ASP A 138 -1.50 18.17 -15.80
CA ASP A 138 -0.09 18.16 -16.20
C ASP A 138 0.22 16.78 -16.76
N GLY A 139 0.18 16.71 -18.09
CA GLY A 139 0.68 15.57 -18.83
C GLY A 139 2.16 15.45 -18.57
N GLU A 140 2.55 14.37 -17.90
CA GLU A 140 3.77 13.57 -18.08
C GLU A 140 3.74 12.53 -16.94
N PRO A 141 3.80 11.22 -17.23
CA PRO A 141 3.97 10.20 -16.20
C PRO A 141 5.41 10.31 -15.68
N LEU A 142 5.63 11.19 -14.70
CA LEU A 142 6.88 11.20 -13.96
C LEU A 142 6.85 9.99 -13.04
N GLY A 143 7.62 8.97 -13.41
CA GLY A 143 7.85 7.82 -12.56
C GLY A 143 8.26 8.34 -11.19
N LEU A 144 7.54 7.90 -10.16
CA LEU A 144 8.10 7.86 -8.80
C LEU A 144 9.57 7.51 -8.96
N ALA A 145 10.45 8.41 -8.54
CA ALA A 145 11.87 8.14 -8.51
C ALA A 145 12.01 6.74 -7.92
N GLU A 146 12.76 5.85 -8.57
CA GLU A 146 13.07 4.55 -7.98
C GLU A 146 13.44 4.84 -6.54
N SER A 147 12.71 4.26 -5.60
CA SER A 147 13.09 4.33 -4.20
C SER A 147 14.41 3.60 -4.15
N GLN A 148 15.51 4.34 -4.35
CA GLN A 148 16.85 3.86 -4.15
C GLN A 148 16.87 3.58 -2.67
N ASP A 149 16.64 2.32 -2.33
CA ASP A 149 16.96 1.75 -1.06
C ASP A 149 18.48 1.58 -1.09
N PRO A 150 19.25 2.56 -0.57
CA PRO A 150 20.69 2.60 -0.77
C PRO A 150 21.40 1.38 -0.16
N GLU A 151 20.69 0.58 0.66
CA GLU A 151 21.21 -0.59 1.34
C GLU A 151 20.58 -1.93 0.90
N GLY A 152 19.56 -1.94 0.03
CA GLY A 152 18.89 -3.17 -0.44
C GLY A 152 18.26 -4.02 0.69
N GLN A 153 17.83 -3.37 1.77
CA GLN A 153 17.28 -4.00 2.99
C GLN A 153 15.75 -4.01 3.04
N GLY A 154 15.10 -3.15 2.24
CA GLY A 154 13.67 -2.98 2.08
C GLY A 154 13.10 -3.91 1.02
N LEU A 155 12.38 -4.92 1.50
CA LEU A 155 11.49 -5.73 0.68
C LEU A 155 10.16 -5.01 0.64
N SER A 156 9.97 -4.11 -0.33
CA SER A 156 8.76 -3.31 -0.45
C SER A 156 7.86 -3.82 -1.56
N LEU A 157 6.55 -3.67 -1.36
CA LEU A 157 5.53 -3.85 -2.37
C LEU A 157 4.67 -2.60 -2.37
N THR A 158 4.75 -1.80 -3.43
CA THR A 158 3.98 -0.55 -3.56
C THR A 158 2.89 -0.74 -4.58
N LEU A 159 1.65 -0.40 -4.21
CA LEU A 159 0.49 -0.44 -5.09
C LEU A 159 -0.09 0.95 -5.25
N TRP A 160 -0.30 1.38 -6.50
CA TRP A 160 -0.91 2.67 -6.78
C TRP A 160 -1.79 2.61 -8.04
N PRO A 161 -3.06 3.02 -7.96
CA PRO A 161 -3.89 3.20 -9.14
C PRO A 161 -3.28 4.20 -10.13
N TRP A 162 -3.13 3.79 -11.38
CA TRP A 162 -2.53 4.49 -12.50
C TRP A 162 -3.35 4.33 -13.79
N SER A 163 -3.41 5.38 -14.60
CA SER A 163 -4.09 5.42 -15.90
C SER A 163 -3.14 6.01 -16.94
N PRO A 164 -3.05 5.43 -18.16
CA PRO A 164 -2.20 5.95 -19.23
C PRO A 164 -2.51 7.40 -19.60
N ASP A 165 -3.80 7.77 -19.61
CA ASP A 165 -4.27 9.07 -20.07
C ASP A 165 -4.25 10.13 -18.96
N LEU A 166 -4.13 9.69 -17.70
CA LEU A 166 -4.39 10.54 -16.54
C LEU A 166 -3.34 10.47 -15.42
N GLY A 167 -2.36 9.58 -15.52
CA GLY A 167 -1.40 9.32 -14.44
C GLY A 167 -2.06 8.61 -13.26
N TYR A 168 -1.59 8.88 -12.03
CA TYR A 168 -2.14 8.25 -10.84
C TYR A 168 -3.57 8.72 -10.53
N VAL A 169 -4.55 7.86 -10.80
CA VAL A 169 -5.97 8.14 -10.56
C VAL A 169 -6.61 6.94 -9.91
N ALA A 170 -7.18 7.15 -8.73
CA ALA A 170 -8.07 6.20 -8.10
C ALA A 170 -9.51 6.69 -8.16
N TYR A 171 -10.36 5.86 -8.77
CA TYR A 171 -11.81 6.07 -8.78
C TYR A 171 -12.44 5.60 -7.48
N ARG A 172 -13.47 6.32 -7.08
CA ARG A 172 -14.22 6.05 -5.85
C ARG A 172 -15.61 6.62 -5.95
N ASP A 173 -16.58 5.84 -5.49
CA ASP A 173 -17.96 6.25 -5.30
C ASP A 173 -18.33 6.21 -3.81
N GLU A 174 -19.62 6.33 -3.50
CA GLU A 174 -20.12 6.27 -2.12
C GLU A 174 -19.84 4.94 -1.41
N LYS A 175 -19.58 3.85 -2.15
CA LYS A 175 -19.31 2.50 -1.63
C LYS A 175 -17.83 2.22 -1.39
N GLY A 176 -16.94 3.11 -1.82
CA GLY A 176 -15.49 2.94 -1.71
C GLY A 176 -14.81 2.96 -3.08
N SER A 177 -13.49 2.74 -3.07
CA SER A 177 -12.70 2.70 -4.28
C SER A 177 -12.63 1.32 -4.87
N ASP A 178 -12.78 1.25 -6.19
CA ASP A 178 -12.69 0.02 -6.97
C ASP A 178 -11.41 -0.76 -6.64
N PHE A 179 -10.29 -0.05 -6.48
CA PHE A 179 -9.03 -0.66 -6.08
C PHE A 179 -9.12 -1.34 -4.71
N ILE A 180 -9.51 -0.63 -3.65
CA ILE A 180 -9.51 -1.20 -2.29
C ILE A 180 -10.56 -2.30 -2.16
N GLN A 181 -11.75 -2.10 -2.71
CA GLN A 181 -12.82 -3.09 -2.65
C GLN A 181 -12.40 -4.37 -3.40
N THR A 182 -11.88 -4.24 -4.62
CA THR A 182 -11.38 -5.39 -5.41
C THR A 182 -10.21 -6.09 -4.73
N LEU A 183 -9.26 -5.33 -4.15
CA LEU A 183 -8.14 -5.88 -3.39
C LEU A 183 -8.64 -6.75 -2.23
N VAL A 184 -9.55 -6.22 -1.42
CA VAL A 184 -10.10 -6.92 -0.26
C VAL A 184 -10.86 -8.19 -0.69
N GLU A 185 -11.65 -8.12 -1.76
CA GLU A 185 -12.37 -9.28 -2.30
C GLU A 185 -11.42 -10.40 -2.75
N VAL A 186 -10.41 -10.05 -3.57
CA VAL A 186 -9.47 -11.04 -4.12
C VAL A 186 -8.66 -11.70 -3.01
N LEU A 187 -8.13 -10.92 -2.07
CA LEU A 187 -7.34 -11.46 -0.95
C LEU A 187 -8.20 -12.31 -0.01
N ARG A 188 -9.47 -11.95 0.25
CA ARG A 188 -10.38 -12.78 1.04
C ARG A 188 -10.79 -14.08 0.35
N ALA A 189 -10.93 -14.06 -0.97
CA ALA A 189 -11.32 -15.23 -1.74
C ALA A 189 -10.20 -16.28 -1.81
N LYS A 190 -8.94 -15.85 -1.76
CA LYS A 190 -7.76 -16.72 -1.87
C LYS A 190 -6.66 -16.29 -0.89
N PRO A 191 -6.88 -16.40 0.43
CA PRO A 191 -5.96 -15.84 1.42
C PRO A 191 -4.59 -16.54 1.47
N GLU A 192 -4.52 -17.80 1.03
CA GLU A 192 -3.29 -18.61 0.92
C GLU A 192 -2.48 -18.30 -0.36
N GLY A 193 -3.01 -17.46 -1.26
CA GLY A 193 -2.38 -17.17 -2.55
C GLY A 193 -1.11 -16.33 -2.41
N ASP A 194 -0.20 -16.49 -3.38
CA ASP A 194 0.96 -15.58 -3.48
C ASP A 194 0.47 -14.17 -3.80
N LEU A 195 0.94 -13.19 -3.03
CA LEU A 195 0.44 -11.82 -3.10
C LEU A 195 0.63 -11.21 -4.49
N LEU A 196 1.72 -11.47 -5.21
CA LEU A 196 1.91 -10.90 -6.55
C LEU A 196 0.96 -11.51 -7.58
N GLU A 197 0.68 -12.81 -7.48
CA GLU A 197 -0.34 -13.48 -8.29
C GLU A 197 -1.73 -12.89 -8.00
N LEU A 198 -2.08 -12.72 -6.73
CA LEU A 198 -3.36 -12.11 -6.33
C LEU A 198 -3.47 -10.67 -6.83
N LEU A 199 -2.40 -9.89 -6.75
CA LEU A 199 -2.40 -8.51 -7.24
C LEU A 199 -2.48 -8.41 -8.76
N THR A 200 -2.01 -9.42 -9.48
CA THR A 200 -2.23 -9.53 -10.93
C THR A 200 -3.73 -9.70 -11.22
N GLU A 201 -4.43 -10.50 -10.42
CA GLU A 201 -5.89 -10.64 -10.52
C GLU A 201 -6.64 -9.36 -10.10
N VAL A 202 -6.18 -8.66 -9.07
CA VAL A 202 -6.73 -7.34 -8.71
C VAL A 202 -6.56 -6.37 -9.89
N ASN A 203 -5.36 -6.28 -10.47
CA ASN A 203 -5.10 -5.41 -11.61
C ASN A 203 -6.00 -5.74 -12.79
N ARG A 204 -6.16 -7.03 -13.13
CA ARG A 204 -7.06 -7.49 -14.20
C ARG A 204 -8.50 -7.00 -13.97
N ARG A 205 -9.04 -7.19 -12.76
CA ARG A 205 -10.41 -6.77 -12.41
C ARG A 205 -10.58 -5.26 -12.43
N VAL A 206 -9.61 -4.50 -11.93
CA VAL A 206 -9.67 -3.03 -11.92
C VAL A 206 -9.60 -2.49 -13.36
N CYS A 207 -8.75 -3.05 -14.23
CA CYS A 207 -8.68 -2.62 -15.65
C CYS A 207 -9.92 -3.02 -16.48
N GLU A 208 -10.71 -4.01 -16.02
CA GLU A 208 -11.98 -4.42 -16.65
C GLU A 208 -13.18 -3.59 -16.20
N GLN A 209 -13.04 -2.82 -15.11
CA GLN A 209 -14.09 -1.91 -14.65
C GLN A 209 -14.04 -0.62 -15.47
N ASP A 210 -15.18 -0.29 -16.07
CA ASP A 210 -15.37 1.01 -16.69
C ASP A 210 -15.90 1.99 -15.64
N VAL A 211 -15.20 3.10 -15.44
CA VAL A 211 -15.63 4.15 -14.50
C VAL A 211 -15.98 5.41 -15.25
N LEU A 212 -17.14 6.01 -14.94
CA LEU A 212 -17.48 7.33 -15.45
C LEU A 212 -16.53 8.39 -14.86
N GLY A 213 -15.96 9.23 -15.71
CA GLY A 213 -15.16 10.36 -15.26
C GLY A 213 -15.99 11.34 -14.42
N PRO A 214 -15.42 11.94 -13.35
CA PRO A 214 -16.15 12.94 -12.55
C PRO A 214 -16.54 14.19 -13.37
N ASP A 215 -15.83 14.44 -14.48
CA ASP A 215 -15.98 15.63 -15.32
C ASP A 215 -16.61 15.35 -16.70
N CYS A 216 -16.83 14.07 -17.06
CA CYS A 216 -17.39 13.70 -18.36
C CYS A 216 -18.01 12.29 -18.35
N ASP A 217 -19.01 12.07 -19.21
CA ASP A 217 -19.68 10.77 -19.42
C ASP A 217 -18.79 9.72 -20.15
N GLU A 218 -17.48 9.97 -20.25
CA GLU A 218 -16.55 9.03 -20.86
C GLU A 218 -16.14 7.95 -19.86
N LEU A 219 -16.18 6.70 -20.32
CA LEU A 219 -15.67 5.55 -19.58
C LEU A 219 -14.15 5.63 -19.53
N ARG A 220 -13.62 5.60 -18.32
CA ARG A 220 -12.19 5.61 -18.03
C ARG A 220 -11.78 4.30 -17.39
N LYS A 221 -10.52 3.94 -17.60
CA LYS A 221 -9.91 2.74 -17.02
C LYS A 221 -8.83 3.13 -16.02
N ALA A 222 -8.79 2.42 -14.91
CA ALA A 222 -7.65 2.43 -14.00
C ALA A 222 -6.93 1.08 -14.08
N CYS A 223 -5.64 1.09 -13.90
CA CYS A 223 -4.81 -0.08 -13.68
C CYS A 223 -3.95 0.15 -12.43
N LEU A 224 -3.21 -0.85 -11.98
CA LEU A 224 -2.33 -0.73 -10.84
C LEU A 224 -0.88 -0.69 -11.31
N GLU A 225 -0.11 0.28 -10.82
CA GLU A 225 1.33 0.16 -10.79
C GLU A 225 1.73 -0.71 -9.60
N ILE A 226 2.41 -1.81 -9.87
CA ILE A 226 2.91 -2.76 -8.88
C ILE A 226 4.43 -2.70 -8.90
N ARG A 227 5.05 -2.18 -7.84
CA ARG A 227 6.50 -2.18 -7.66
C ARG A 227 6.88 -3.14 -6.56
N SER A 228 7.75 -4.10 -6.86
CA SER A 228 8.16 -5.15 -5.92
C SER A 228 9.67 -5.31 -5.89
N SER A 229 10.22 -5.34 -4.68
CA SER A 229 11.58 -5.83 -4.41
C SER A 229 11.58 -7.14 -3.61
N LEU A 230 10.42 -7.83 -3.53
CA LEU A 230 10.28 -9.12 -2.85
C LEU A 230 11.25 -10.16 -3.43
N ARG A 231 11.89 -10.94 -2.56
CA ARG A 231 12.88 -11.97 -2.93
C ARG A 231 12.37 -13.40 -2.74
N ARG A 232 11.17 -13.55 -2.20
CA ARG A 232 10.49 -14.82 -1.90
C ARG A 232 8.99 -14.65 -2.10
N ARG A 233 8.27 -15.77 -2.18
CA ARG A 233 6.80 -15.76 -2.24
C ARG A 233 6.22 -15.24 -0.92
N LEU A 234 5.18 -14.43 -1.03
CA LEU A 234 4.52 -13.81 0.12
C LEU A 234 3.06 -14.23 0.16
N CYS A 235 2.72 -15.17 1.04
CA CYS A 235 1.35 -15.55 1.34
C CYS A 235 0.95 -14.88 2.66
N LEU A 236 -0.08 -14.03 2.67
CA LEU A 236 -0.44 -13.24 3.85
C LEU A 236 -1.18 -14.06 4.91
N GLN A 237 -1.80 -15.16 4.51
CA GLN A 237 -2.28 -16.21 5.40
C GLN A 237 -1.32 -17.39 5.33
N ALA A 238 -1.12 -18.04 6.48
CA ALA A 238 -0.20 -19.14 6.68
C ALA A 238 -0.96 -20.39 7.12
#